data_AF-A0A4U5P0D2-F1
#
_entry.id   AF-A0A4U5P0D2-F1
#
_cell.length_a   1.000
_cell.length_b   1.000
_cell.length_c   1.000
_cell.angle_alpha   90.00
_cell.angle_beta   90.00
_cell.angle_gamma   90.00
#
_symmetry.space_group_name_H-M   'P 1'
#
loop_
_entity.id
_entity.type
_entity.pdbx_description
1 polymer ?
#
loop_
_entity_poly.entity_id
_entity_poly.type
_entity_poly.pdbx_seq_one_letter_code
_entity_poly.pdbx_strand_id
1 'polypeptide(L)'
;MPIDENSVGALLKLADALQCKAVLLRCVDFLREAPLSQVPLLKKLHLCEQFKLNALFMEMVPKMSIEELKTLHSALFASPPGLSQHTVRMITYGLIDGELKKLTRKFFVWFVICFGVVGLALVALTWLVLSLAH
;
A
#
# COMPACT_ATOMS: atom_id res chain seq x y z
N MET A 1 -16.15 25.98 7.47
CA MET A 1 -15.21 26.52 6.48
C MET A 1 -14.93 25.41 5.49
N PRO A 2 -15.28 25.57 4.20
CA PRO A 2 -14.97 24.56 3.19
C PRO A 2 -13.44 24.41 3.11
N ILE A 3 -12.98 23.16 3.04
CA ILE A 3 -11.57 22.86 2.83
C ILE A 3 -11.39 22.71 1.32
N ASP A 4 -10.57 23.58 0.75
CA ASP A 4 -10.21 23.58 -0.66
C ASP A 4 -8.77 23.05 -0.85
N GLU A 5 -8.45 22.63 -2.07
CA GLU A 5 -7.14 22.10 -2.46
C GLU A 5 -5.95 23.00 -2.06
N ASN A 6 -6.14 24.32 -2.11
CA ASN A 6 -5.10 25.28 -1.74
C ASN A 6 -5.01 25.49 -0.22
N SER A 7 -6.13 25.34 0.47
CA SER A 7 -6.20 25.52 1.92
C SER A 7 -5.69 24.30 2.69
N VAL A 8 -5.88 23.08 2.15
CA VAL A 8 -5.56 21.84 2.88
C VAL A 8 -4.07 21.73 3.23
N GLY A 9 -3.17 22.19 2.36
CA GLY A 9 -1.73 22.20 2.64
C GLY A 9 -1.37 23.19 3.76
N ALA A 10 -1.97 24.38 3.76
CA ALA A 10 -1.77 25.37 4.82
C ALA A 10 -2.38 24.91 6.15
N LEU A 11 -3.56 24.29 6.11
CA LEU A 11 -4.23 23.68 7.26
C LEU A 11 -3.42 22.53 7.85
N LEU A 12 -2.86 21.64 7.03
CA LEU A 12 -1.97 20.58 7.48
C LEU A 12 -0.71 21.14 8.12
N LYS A 13 -0.10 22.17 7.51
CA LYS A 13 1.07 22.85 8.07
C LYS A 13 0.77 23.50 9.42
N LEU A 14 -0.37 24.15 9.54
CA LEU A 14 -0.79 24.77 10.79
C LEU A 14 -1.15 23.71 11.85
N ALA A 15 -1.83 22.64 11.46
CA ALA A 15 -2.21 21.55 12.35
C ALA A 15 -0.98 20.81 12.87
N ASP A 16 0.03 20.58 12.03
CA ASP A 16 1.31 19.98 12.42
C ASP A 16 2.08 20.91 13.37
N ALA A 17 2.17 22.21 13.05
CA ALA A 17 2.83 23.21 13.89
C ALA A 17 2.16 23.37 15.27
N LEU A 18 0.82 23.32 15.33
CA LEU A 18 0.05 23.45 16.57
C LEU A 18 -0.22 22.09 17.24
N GLN A 19 0.25 20.98 16.66
CA GLN A 19 -0.06 19.61 17.07
C GLN A 19 -1.56 19.34 17.27
N CYS A 20 -2.41 20.00 16.47
CA CYS A 20 -3.86 19.91 16.59
C CYS A 20 -4.39 18.65 15.87
N LYS A 21 -4.46 17.54 16.60
CA LYS A 21 -4.88 16.22 16.08
C LYS A 21 -6.26 16.26 15.40
N ALA A 22 -7.21 17.02 15.93
CA ALA A 22 -8.56 17.09 15.38
C ALA A 22 -8.58 17.72 13.97
N VAL A 23 -7.77 18.75 13.73
CA VAL A 23 -7.66 19.38 12.39
C VAL A 23 -6.92 18.45 11.44
N LEU A 24 -5.85 17.81 11.91
CA LEU A 24 -5.09 16.86 11.11
C LEU A 24 -5.97 15.68 10.66
N LEU A 25 -6.80 15.13 11.56
CA LEU A 25 -7.74 14.05 11.23
C LEU A 25 -8.76 14.49 10.18
N ARG A 26 -9.33 15.69 10.32
CA ARG A 26 -10.26 16.24 9.30
C ARG A 26 -9.59 16.44 7.94
N CYS A 27 -8.32 16.86 7.92
CA CYS A 27 -7.58 16.98 6.66
C CYS A 27 -7.31 15.61 6.02
N VAL A 28 -7.02 14.59 6.84
CA VAL A 28 -6.86 13.19 6.39
C VAL A 28 -8.16 12.67 5.80
N ASP A 29 -9.29 12.86 6.49
CA ASP A 29 -10.61 12.43 6.02
C ASP A 29 -11.00 13.14 4.72
N PHE A 30 -10.76 14.46 4.64
CA PHE A 30 -10.95 15.22 3.40
C PHE A 30 -10.08 14.68 2.26
N LEU A 31 -8.79 14.41 2.49
CA LEU A 31 -7.92 13.85 1.46
C LEU A 31 -8.37 12.44 1.02
N ARG A 32 -8.96 11.65 1.92
CA ARG A 32 -9.51 10.33 1.60
C ARG A 32 -10.76 10.43 0.73
N GLU A 33 -11.67 11.34 1.06
CA GLU A 33 -12.97 11.50 0.39
C GLU A 33 -12.93 12.36 -0.88
N ALA A 34 -11.95 13.27 -0.99
CA ALA A 34 -11.88 14.20 -2.10
C ALA A 34 -11.80 13.47 -3.45
N PRO A 35 -12.59 13.86 -4.46
CA PRO A 35 -12.49 13.28 -5.79
C PRO A 35 -11.16 13.67 -6.45
N LEU A 36 -10.72 12.86 -7.43
CA LEU A 36 -9.48 13.12 -8.18
C LEU A 36 -9.52 14.44 -8.96
N SER A 37 -10.71 14.94 -9.29
CA SER A 37 -10.92 16.24 -9.93
C SER A 37 -10.60 17.42 -9.02
N GLN A 38 -10.72 17.26 -7.70
CA GLN A 38 -10.47 18.33 -6.73
C GLN A 38 -9.05 18.27 -6.18
N VAL A 39 -8.54 17.07 -5.90
CA VAL A 39 -7.16 16.90 -5.45
C VAL A 39 -6.54 15.75 -6.24
N PRO A 40 -5.64 16.03 -7.19
CA PRO A 40 -4.96 15.01 -7.96
C PRO A 40 -4.23 14.03 -7.05
N LEU A 41 -4.23 12.76 -7.43
CA LEU A 41 -3.64 11.66 -6.65
C LEU A 41 -2.16 11.92 -6.30
N LEU A 42 -1.40 12.47 -7.26
CA LEU A 42 -0.01 12.89 -7.09
C LEU A 42 0.15 13.91 -5.94
N LYS A 43 -0.73 14.92 -5.91
CA LYS A 43 -0.72 15.97 -4.87
C LYS A 43 -1.11 15.41 -3.51
N LYS A 44 -2.07 14.47 -3.46
CA LYS A 44 -2.43 13.76 -2.24
C LYS A 44 -1.24 13.00 -1.65
N LEU A 45 -0.52 12.24 -2.46
CA LEU A 45 0.67 11.51 -1.99
C LEU A 45 1.78 12.45 -1.54
N HIS A 46 2.01 13.55 -2.28
CA HIS A 46 3.00 14.54 -1.88
C HIS A 46 2.69 15.15 -0.51
N LEU A 47 1.42 15.50 -0.25
CA LEU A 47 0.97 15.95 1.07
C LEU A 47 1.15 14.85 2.13
N CYS A 48 0.80 13.60 1.81
CA CYS A 48 0.98 12.49 2.75
C CYS A 48 2.44 12.28 3.13
N GLU A 49 3.35 12.37 2.17
CA GLU A 49 4.79 12.29 2.41
C GLU A 49 5.27 13.47 3.26
N GLN A 50 4.93 14.70 2.87
CA GLN A 50 5.35 15.94 3.53
C GLN A 50 4.94 15.96 5.02
N PHE A 51 3.73 15.50 5.32
CA PHE A 51 3.18 15.46 6.69
C PHE A 51 3.28 14.09 7.36
N LYS A 52 4.05 13.15 6.78
CA LYS A 52 4.27 11.79 7.31
C LYS A 52 2.97 11.02 7.64
N LEU A 53 1.93 11.21 6.83
CA LEU A 53 0.63 10.55 6.94
C LEU A 53 0.70 9.11 6.38
N ASN A 54 1.57 8.28 6.97
CA ASN A 54 1.92 6.95 6.47
C ASN A 54 0.71 6.03 6.27
N ALA A 55 -0.27 6.09 7.17
CA ALA A 55 -1.48 5.27 7.07
C ALA A 55 -2.29 5.58 5.81
N LEU A 56 -2.47 6.88 5.53
CA LEU A 56 -3.20 7.34 4.36
C LEU A 56 -2.39 7.09 3.07
N PHE A 57 -1.07 7.26 3.14
CA PHE A 57 -0.15 6.92 2.05
C PHE A 57 -0.29 5.44 1.65
N MET A 58 -0.19 4.52 2.61
CA MET A 58 -0.29 3.08 2.38
C MET A 58 -1.67 2.65 1.85
N GLU A 59 -2.73 3.40 2.15
CA GLU A 59 -4.06 3.13 1.60
C GLU A 59 -4.20 3.59 0.13
N MET A 60 -3.48 4.65 -0.26
CA MET A 60 -3.53 5.19 -1.62
C MET A 60 -2.62 4.47 -2.61
N VAL A 61 -1.45 4.01 -2.18
CA VAL A 61 -0.50 3.25 -3.03
C VAL A 61 -1.14 2.09 -3.81
N PRO A 62 -1.94 1.18 -3.20
CA PRO A 62 -2.54 0.07 -3.93
C PRO A 62 -3.65 0.49 -4.90
N LYS A 63 -4.16 1.73 -4.80
CA LYS A 63 -5.16 2.29 -5.71
C LYS A 63 -4.52 2.92 -6.95
N MET A 64 -3.20 3.14 -6.94
CA MET A 64 -2.46 3.70 -8.08
C MET A 64 -2.26 2.66 -9.18
N SER A 65 -2.32 3.15 -10.42
CA SER A 65 -1.81 2.40 -11.56
C SER A 65 -0.28 2.34 -11.53
N ILE A 66 0.30 1.32 -12.17
CA ILE A 66 1.76 1.18 -12.30
C ILE A 66 2.36 2.38 -13.05
N GLU A 67 1.61 2.97 -13.98
CA GLU A 67 2.06 4.13 -14.77
C GLU A 67 2.18 5.38 -13.90
N GLU A 68 1.16 5.70 -13.10
CA GLU A 68 1.21 6.82 -12.15
C GLU A 68 2.33 6.65 -11.13
N LEU A 69 2.54 5.41 -10.67
CA LEU A 69 3.62 5.09 -9.73
C LEU A 69 5.01 5.33 -10.37
N LYS A 70 5.17 4.96 -11.66
CA LYS A 70 6.39 5.27 -12.41
C LYS A 70 6.58 6.78 -12.56
N THR A 71 5.53 7.53 -12.85
CA THR A 71 5.60 8.99 -12.93
C THR A 71 6.02 9.61 -11.60
N LEU A 72 5.51 9.09 -10.48
CA LEU A 72 5.92 9.50 -9.13
C LEU A 72 7.38 9.23 -8.86
N HIS A 73 7.84 8.03 -9.21
CA HIS A 73 9.25 7.67 -9.10
C HIS A 73 10.09 8.67 -9.92
N SER A 74 9.77 8.85 -11.20
CA SER A 74 10.46 9.83 -12.05
C SER A 74 10.43 11.26 -11.50
N ALA A 75 9.29 11.71 -10.95
CA ALA A 75 9.15 13.03 -10.35
C ALA A 75 9.98 13.19 -9.06
N LEU A 76 10.07 12.14 -8.23
CA LEU A 76 10.94 12.12 -7.06
C LEU A 76 12.41 12.22 -7.45
N PHE A 77 12.83 11.51 -8.50
CA PHE A 77 14.22 11.50 -8.96
C PHE A 77 14.60 12.74 -9.79
N ALA A 78 13.63 13.42 -10.40
CA ALA A 78 13.86 14.65 -11.15
C ALA A 78 13.96 15.90 -10.26
N SER A 79 13.52 15.82 -9.00
CA SER A 79 13.64 16.91 -8.04
C SER A 79 15.03 16.93 -7.40
N PRO A 80 15.63 18.11 -7.15
CA PRO A 80 16.94 18.23 -6.50
C PRO A 80 17.00 17.53 -5.13
N PRO A 81 18.19 17.12 -4.66
CA PRO A 81 18.43 16.10 -3.61
C PRO A 81 18.05 16.50 -2.17
N GLY A 82 16.84 17.00 -1.95
CA GLY A 82 16.29 17.34 -0.63
C GLY A 82 15.19 16.40 -0.14
N LEU A 83 14.69 15.48 -0.97
CA LEU A 83 13.69 14.50 -0.58
C LEU A 83 14.35 13.29 0.10
N SER A 84 13.91 13.01 1.32
CA SER A 84 14.49 11.99 2.20
C SER A 84 14.44 10.61 1.55
N GLN A 85 15.63 10.01 1.36
CA GLN A 85 15.85 8.64 0.89
C GLN A 85 15.03 7.59 1.66
N HIS A 86 14.54 7.96 2.85
CA HIS A 86 13.68 7.14 3.69
C HIS A 86 12.28 6.91 3.10
N THR A 87 11.70 7.86 2.36
CA THR A 87 10.38 7.65 1.72
C THR A 87 10.50 6.67 0.55
N VAL A 88 11.57 6.79 -0.26
CA VAL A 88 11.83 5.87 -1.39
C VAL A 88 11.88 4.43 -0.90
N ARG A 89 12.55 4.17 0.23
CA ARG A 89 12.56 2.85 0.85
C ARG A 89 11.17 2.38 1.25
N MET A 90 10.37 3.19 1.93
CA MET A 90 9.00 2.80 2.32
C MET A 90 8.12 2.48 1.11
N ILE A 91 8.23 3.24 0.01
CA ILE A 91 7.49 2.95 -1.23
C ILE A 91 7.94 1.62 -1.81
N THR A 92 9.24 1.36 -1.83
CA THR A 92 9.79 0.11 -2.37
C THR A 92 9.29 -1.09 -1.55
N TYR A 93 9.32 -1.02 -0.21
CA TYR A 93 8.83 -2.09 0.65
C TYR A 93 7.30 -2.27 0.57
N GLY A 94 6.54 -1.17 0.51
CA GLY A 94 5.08 -1.22 0.41
C GLY A 94 4.60 -1.80 -0.92
N LEU A 95 5.29 -1.49 -2.03
CA LEU A 95 4.99 -2.03 -3.34
C LEU A 95 5.28 -3.54 -3.41
N ILE A 96 6.41 -3.97 -2.84
CA ILE A 96 6.77 -5.38 -2.77
C ILE A 96 5.73 -6.13 -1.92
N ASP A 97 5.31 -5.61 -0.77
CA ASP A 97 4.34 -6.28 0.12
C ASP A 97 2.94 -6.44 -0.51
N GLY A 98 2.47 -5.44 -1.25
CA GLY A 98 1.17 -5.48 -1.92
C GLY A 98 1.09 -6.56 -3.01
N GLU A 99 2.12 -6.62 -3.87
CA GLU A 99 2.23 -7.68 -4.88
C GLU A 99 2.52 -9.04 -4.24
N LEU A 100 3.34 -9.10 -3.18
CA LEU A 100 3.62 -10.34 -2.46
C LEU A 100 2.32 -10.94 -1.95
N LYS A 101 1.45 -10.19 -1.26
CA LYS A 101 0.18 -10.73 -0.73
C LYS A 101 -0.76 -11.26 -1.80
N LYS A 102 -0.71 -10.69 -3.01
CA LYS A 102 -1.48 -11.18 -4.16
C LYS A 102 -0.89 -12.47 -4.70
N LEU A 103 0.44 -12.56 -4.72
CA LEU A 103 1.18 -13.77 -5.09
C LEU A 103 1.04 -14.88 -4.04
N THR A 104 1.17 -14.56 -2.75
CA THR A 104 1.10 -15.51 -1.63
C THR A 104 -0.26 -16.18 -1.55
N ARG A 105 -1.36 -15.47 -1.84
CA ARG A 105 -2.69 -16.11 -1.91
C ARG A 105 -2.78 -17.11 -3.05
N LYS A 106 -2.29 -16.77 -4.24
CA LYS A 106 -2.25 -17.71 -5.36
C LYS A 106 -1.36 -18.90 -5.05
N PHE A 107 -0.19 -18.65 -4.47
CA PHE A 107 0.76 -19.68 -4.09
C PHE A 107 0.22 -20.60 -3.00
N PHE A 108 -0.49 -20.05 -2.01
CA PHE A 108 -1.07 -20.82 -0.91
C PHE A 108 -2.17 -21.75 -1.40
N VAL A 109 -3.05 -21.28 -2.28
CA VAL A 109 -4.07 -22.13 -2.91
C VAL A 109 -3.42 -23.26 -3.70
N TRP A 110 -2.41 -22.94 -4.51
CA TRP A 110 -1.69 -23.95 -5.29
C TRP A 110 -0.95 -24.95 -4.42
N PHE A 111 -0.31 -24.48 -3.34
CA PHE A 111 0.41 -25.29 -2.37
C PHE A 111 -0.53 -26.27 -1.65
N VAL A 112 -1.69 -25.80 -1.18
CA VAL A 112 -2.70 -26.64 -0.52
C VAL A 112 -3.23 -27.72 -1.47
N ILE A 113 -3.46 -27.39 -2.75
CA ILE A 113 -3.91 -28.37 -3.75
C ILE A 113 -2.82 -29.41 -4.01
N CYS A 114 -1.57 -29.00 -4.25
CA CYS A 114 -0.47 -29.93 -4.50
C CYS A 114 -0.18 -30.83 -3.31
N PHE A 115 -0.08 -30.28 -2.10
CA PHE A 115 0.20 -31.07 -0.89
C PHE A 115 -0.98 -31.96 -0.49
N GLY A 116 -2.22 -31.52 -0.71
CA GLY A 116 -3.41 -32.33 -0.46
C GLY A 116 -3.45 -33.59 -1.31
N VAL A 117 -3.20 -33.46 -2.63
CA VAL A 117 -3.22 -34.60 -3.55
C VAL A 117 -2.07 -35.57 -3.29
N VAL A 118 -0.85 -35.07 -3.07
CA VAL A 118 0.32 -35.92 -2.78
C VAL A 118 0.17 -36.61 -1.42
N GLY A 119 -0.33 -35.91 -0.42
CA GLY A 119 -0.61 -36.48 0.91
C GLY A 119 -1.65 -37.61 0.85
N LEU A 120 -2.75 -37.41 0.11
CA LEU A 120 -3.78 -38.45 -0.05
C LEU A 120 -3.23 -39.69 -0.77
N ALA A 121 -2.41 -39.49 -1.81
CA ALA A 121 -1.79 -40.58 -2.55
C ALA A 121 -0.84 -41.41 -1.68
N LEU A 122 -0.04 -40.75 -0.83
CA LEU A 122 0.85 -41.42 0.12
C LEU A 122 0.07 -42.24 1.15
N VAL A 123 -1.03 -41.71 1.69
CA VAL A 123 -1.90 -42.42 2.64
C VAL A 123 -2.59 -43.62 2.00
N ALA A 124 -3.00 -43.51 0.74
CA ALA A 124 -3.58 -44.64 0.00
C ALA A 124 -2.53 -45.73 -0.27
N LEU A 125 -1.30 -45.35 -0.63
CA LEU A 125 -0.20 -46.28 -0.85
C LEU A 125 0.19 -47.03 0.42
N THR A 126 0.28 -46.36 1.57
CA THR A 126 0.59 -47.03 2.84
C THR A 126 -0.50 -48.01 3.26
N TRP A 127 -1.77 -47.67 3.03
CA TRP A 127 -2.88 -48.59 3.30
C TRP A 127 -2.85 -49.81 2.37
N LEU A 128 -2.57 -49.62 1.07
CA LEU A 128 -2.49 -50.72 0.10
C LEU A 128 -1.38 -51.71 0.44
N VAL A 129 -0.19 -51.21 0.84
CA VAL A 129 0.93 -52.05 1.28
C VAL A 129 0.58 -52.85 2.53
N LEU A 130 -0.11 -52.21 3.50
CA LEU A 130 -0.53 -52.89 4.73
C LEU A 130 -1.56 -53.99 4.45
N SER A 131 -2.45 -53.79 3.47
CA SER A 131 -3.46 -54.78 3.09
C SER A 131 -2.89 -55.97 2.32
N LEU A 132 -1.74 -55.83 1.65
CA LEU A 132 -1.05 -56.93 0.95
C LEU A 132 -0.21 -57.81 1.89
N ALA A 133 0.11 -57.30 3.08
CA ALA A 133 0.91 -58.00 4.08
C ALA A 133 0.07 -58.93 4.99
N HIS A 134 -1.26 -58.92 4.84
CA HIS A 134 -2.22 -59.61 5.69
C HIS A 134 -2.97 -60.69 4.89
#